data_AF-A0AAD6SDW9-F1
#
_entry.id   AF-A0AAD6SDW9-F1
#
_cell.length_a   1.000
_cell.length_b   1.000
_cell.length_c   1.000
_cell.angle_alpha   90.00
_cell.angle_beta   90.00
_cell.angle_gamma   90.00
#
_symmetry.space_group_name_H-M   'P 1'
#
loop_
_entity.id
_entity.type
_entity.pdbx_description
1 polymer ?
#
loop_
_entity_poly.entity_id
_entity_poly.type
_entity_poly.pdbx_seq_one_letter_code
_entity_poly.pdbx_strand_id
1 'polypeptide(L)'
;PNVGAHSHIRGLGLDDRLEPRANSQGMVGQAKARKAAGMILKMVQEGRIAGRAMLFAGPPSTGKTAIALGMAQTLGPDVPFTMIAASEVFSLSMSKTEALTQ
;
A
#
# COMPACT_ATOMS: atom_id res chain seq x y z
N PRO A 1 16.70 -2.38 -15.34
CA PRO A 1 15.50 -2.24 -14.47
C PRO A 1 14.32 -2.98 -15.08
N ASN A 2 13.82 -4.04 -14.42
CA ASN A 2 12.70 -4.83 -14.93
C ASN A 2 11.40 -4.03 -14.84
N VAL A 3 10.71 -3.86 -15.97
CA VAL A 3 9.40 -3.18 -16.03
C VAL A 3 8.33 -4.16 -15.54
N GLY A 4 8.02 -4.12 -14.25
CA GLY A 4 6.89 -4.85 -13.66
C GLY A 4 5.57 -4.09 -13.80
N ALA A 5 4.43 -4.79 -13.66
CA ALA A 5 3.07 -4.25 -13.83
C ALA A 5 2.77 -2.98 -13.01
N HIS A 6 3.46 -2.79 -11.88
CA HIS A 6 3.28 -1.63 -10.99
C HIS A 6 4.55 -0.77 -10.84
N SER A 7 5.56 -0.97 -11.69
CA SER A 7 6.85 -0.25 -11.63
C SER A 7 6.74 1.27 -11.90
N HIS A 8 5.62 1.71 -12.47
CA HIS A 8 5.31 3.11 -12.74
C HIS A 8 4.76 3.87 -11.53
N ILE A 9 4.35 3.16 -10.47
CA ILE A 9 3.77 3.78 -9.26
C ILE A 9 4.90 4.35 -8.40
N ARG A 10 4.80 5.64 -8.07
CA ARG A 10 5.79 6.39 -7.29
C ARG A 10 5.24 6.95 -5.98
N GLY A 11 3.95 6.73 -5.70
CA GLY A 11 3.28 7.25 -4.52
C GLY A 11 1.77 7.32 -4.71
N LEU A 12 1.07 7.86 -3.72
CA LEU A 12 -0.39 8.01 -3.75
C LEU A 12 -0.88 9.21 -4.58
N GLY A 13 0.00 10.12 -5.00
CA GLY A 13 -0.31 11.30 -5.83
C GLY A 13 -1.27 12.29 -5.18
N LEU A 14 -1.15 12.49 -3.87
CA LEU A 14 -1.95 13.43 -3.09
C LEU A 14 -1.25 14.80 -3.01
N ASP A 15 -2.01 15.85 -2.77
CA ASP A 15 -1.48 17.14 -2.34
C ASP A 15 -1.34 17.25 -0.81
N ASP A 16 -0.91 18.42 -0.34
CA ASP A 16 -0.66 18.68 1.09
C ASP A 16 -1.93 18.63 1.95
N ARG A 17 -3.11 18.72 1.31
CA ARG A 17 -4.43 18.59 1.95
C ARG A 17 -4.95 17.15 1.89
N LEU A 18 -4.14 16.20 1.43
CA LEU A 18 -4.50 14.81 1.17
C LEU A 18 -5.56 14.65 0.06
N GLU A 19 -5.72 15.65 -0.80
CA GLU A 19 -6.62 15.52 -1.94
C GLU A 19 -5.89 14.84 -3.12
N PRO A 20 -6.52 13.84 -3.76
CA PRO A 20 -5.91 13.12 -4.87
C PRO A 20 -5.89 14.00 -6.12
N ARG A 21 -4.70 14.17 -6.70
CA ARG A 21 -4.56 14.77 -8.03
C ARG A 21 -5.09 13.81 -9.09
N ALA A 22 -5.70 14.36 -10.13
CA ALA A 22 -6.33 13.60 -11.22
C ALA A 22 -5.37 12.58 -11.86
N ASN A 23 -4.13 12.99 -12.10
CA ASN A 23 -3.02 12.14 -12.54
C ASN A 23 -1.74 12.59 -11.83
N SER A 24 -1.16 11.73 -10.99
CA SER A 24 0.09 12.04 -10.30
C SER A 24 0.75 10.78 -9.74
N GLN A 25 2.09 10.75 -9.70
CA GLN A 25 2.90 9.65 -9.14
C GLN A 25 2.54 8.26 -9.69
N GLY A 26 2.13 8.20 -10.96
CA GLY A 26 1.71 6.94 -11.61
C GLY A 26 0.29 6.48 -11.26
N MET A 27 -0.49 7.29 -10.53
CA MET A 27 -1.86 6.98 -10.13
C MET A 27 -2.87 7.87 -10.85
N VAL A 28 -3.95 7.26 -11.34
CA VAL A 28 -5.10 7.95 -11.98
C VAL A 28 -6.40 7.39 -11.38
N GLY A 29 -7.37 8.26 -11.13
CA GLY A 29 -8.67 7.85 -10.58
C GLY A 29 -8.58 7.32 -9.14
N GLN A 30 -9.54 6.47 -8.75
CA GLN A 30 -9.67 5.91 -7.38
C GLN A 30 -9.54 6.94 -6.25
N ALA A 31 -10.09 8.14 -6.47
CA ALA A 31 -9.89 9.30 -5.60
C ALA A 31 -10.23 9.02 -4.13
N LYS A 32 -11.39 8.41 -3.85
CA LYS A 32 -11.81 8.07 -2.49
C LYS A 32 -10.86 7.09 -1.80
N ALA A 33 -10.42 6.06 -2.52
CA ALA A 33 -9.52 5.04 -1.98
C ALA A 33 -8.11 5.60 -1.74
N ARG A 34 -7.59 6.42 -2.66
CA ARG A 34 -6.30 7.11 -2.50
C ARG A 34 -6.31 8.08 -1.32
N LYS A 35 -7.38 8.87 -1.17
CA LYS A 35 -7.57 9.78 -0.04
C LYS A 35 -7.63 9.03 1.29
N ALA A 36 -8.42 7.95 1.36
CA ALA A 36 -8.51 7.10 2.55
C ALA A 36 -7.15 6.48 2.92
N ALA A 37 -6.44 5.93 1.94
CA ALA A 37 -5.09 5.40 2.12
C ALA A 37 -4.11 6.48 2.63
N GLY A 38 -4.16 7.69 2.08
CA GLY A 38 -3.33 8.82 2.53
C GLY A 38 -3.62 9.28 3.95
N MET A 39 -4.90 9.32 4.36
CA MET A 39 -5.27 9.63 5.74
C MET A 39 -4.72 8.59 6.72
N ILE A 40 -4.86 7.31 6.40
CA ILE A 40 -4.32 6.22 7.23
C ILE A 40 -2.79 6.33 7.29
N LEU A 41 -2.14 6.57 6.16
CA LEU A 41 -0.69 6.72 6.09
C LEU A 41 -0.20 7.85 6.97
N LYS A 42 -0.87 9.01 6.91
CA LYS A 42 -0.55 10.17 7.74
C LYS A 42 -0.72 9.85 9.23
N MET A 43 -1.79 9.14 9.61
CA MET A 43 -1.97 8.72 11.00
C MET A 43 -0.88 7.76 11.49
N VAL A 44 -0.38 6.87 10.63
CA VAL A 44 0.76 5.98 10.92
C VAL A 44 2.04 6.79 11.10
N GLN A 45 2.34 7.71 10.18
CA GLN A 45 3.52 8.59 10.24
C GLN A 45 3.50 9.51 11.48
N GLU A 46 2.32 9.98 11.88
CA GLU A 46 2.13 10.76 13.12
C GLU A 46 2.17 9.89 14.40
N GLY A 47 2.32 8.56 14.28
CA GLY A 47 2.34 7.65 15.42
C GLY A 47 1.01 7.55 16.18
N ARG A 48 -0.10 7.99 15.58
CA ARG A 48 -1.42 8.06 16.22
C ARG A 48 -2.16 6.74 16.25
N ILE A 49 -1.77 5.80 15.37
CA ILE A 49 -2.37 4.47 15.28
C ILE A 49 -1.27 3.42 15.20
N ALA A 50 -1.47 2.30 15.90
CA ALA A 50 -0.66 1.09 15.83
C ALA A 50 -1.58 -0.13 16.00
N GLY A 51 -1.15 -1.30 15.51
CA GLY A 51 -1.90 -2.56 15.64
C GLY A 51 -3.25 -2.57 14.92
N ARG A 52 -3.35 -1.90 13.76
CA ARG A 52 -4.58 -1.82 12.95
C ARG A 52 -4.39 -2.53 11.62
N ALA A 53 -5.43 -3.22 11.18
CA ALA A 53 -5.50 -3.82 9.84
C ALA A 53 -6.36 -2.96 8.91
N MET A 54 -5.99 -2.94 7.63
CA MET A 54 -6.75 -2.29 6.57
C MET A 54 -6.99 -3.29 5.44
N LEU A 55 -8.22 -3.36 4.94
CA LEU A 55 -8.62 -4.26 3.85
C LEU A 55 -9.01 -3.46 2.61
N PHE A 56 -8.35 -3.73 1.49
CA PHE A 56 -8.78 -3.26 0.18
C PHE A 56 -9.72 -4.29 -0.46
N ALA A 57 -11.00 -3.93 -0.59
CA ALA A 57 -12.02 -4.77 -1.22
C ALA A 57 -12.53 -4.14 -2.52
N GLY A 58 -12.87 -4.99 -3.49
CA GLY A 58 -13.44 -4.58 -4.77
C GLY A 58 -13.13 -5.56 -5.91
N PRO A 59 -13.77 -5.40 -7.08
CA PRO A 59 -13.59 -6.28 -8.24
C PRO A 59 -12.12 -6.43 -8.68
N PRO A 60 -11.77 -7.49 -9.43
CA PRO A 60 -10.47 -7.58 -10.11
C PRO A 60 -10.16 -6.33 -10.94
N SER A 61 -8.87 -6.03 -11.12
CA SER A 61 -8.40 -4.92 -11.96
C SER A 61 -8.82 -3.50 -11.52
N THR A 62 -9.22 -3.31 -10.26
CA THR A 62 -9.58 -1.99 -9.69
C THR A 62 -8.42 -1.28 -8.96
N GLY A 63 -7.21 -1.81 -9.03
CA GLY A 63 -6.01 -1.14 -8.50
C GLY A 63 -5.76 -1.32 -7.00
N LYS A 64 -6.33 -2.35 -6.35
CA LYS A 64 -6.10 -2.66 -4.92
C LYS A 64 -4.60 -2.75 -4.58
N THR A 65 -3.86 -3.60 -5.31
CA THR A 65 -2.41 -3.77 -5.14
C THR A 65 -1.64 -2.50 -5.50
N ALA A 66 -2.11 -1.75 -6.51
CA ALA A 66 -1.51 -0.49 -6.92
C ALA A 66 -1.57 0.57 -5.78
N ILE A 67 -2.69 0.65 -5.06
CA ILE A 67 -2.81 1.57 -3.92
C ILE A 67 -1.89 1.14 -2.76
N ALA A 68 -1.83 -0.16 -2.44
CA ALA A 68 -0.93 -0.67 -1.40
C ALA A 68 0.55 -0.37 -1.72
N LEU A 69 0.97 -0.57 -2.98
CA LEU A 69 2.30 -0.17 -3.45
C LEU A 69 2.49 1.34 -3.42
N GLY A 70 1.48 2.13 -3.79
CA GLY A 70 1.52 3.59 -3.68
C GLY A 70 1.73 4.06 -2.25
N MET A 71 1.13 3.41 -1.26
CA MET A 71 1.39 3.68 0.16
C MET A 71 2.85 3.38 0.52
N ALA A 72 3.37 2.22 0.13
CA ALA A 72 4.75 1.83 0.38
C ALA A 72 5.75 2.84 -0.20
N GLN A 73 5.55 3.26 -1.46
CA GLN A 73 6.39 4.27 -2.09
C GLN A 73 6.30 5.64 -1.40
N THR A 74 5.13 5.97 -0.84
CA THR A 74 4.92 7.25 -0.13
C THR A 74 5.56 7.27 1.26
N LEU A 75 5.69 6.12 1.93
CA LEU A 75 6.41 6.01 3.20
C LEU A 75 7.90 6.33 3.07
N GLY A 76 8.47 6.11 1.88
CA GLY A 76 9.88 6.34 1.61
C GLY A 76 10.77 5.15 1.97
N PRO A 77 12.06 5.22 1.62
CA PRO A 77 13.00 4.11 1.75
C PRO A 77 13.37 3.78 3.20
N ASP A 78 13.17 4.72 4.13
CA ASP A 78 13.56 4.57 5.53
C ASP A 78 12.53 3.81 6.37
N VAL A 79 11.35 3.53 5.81
CA VAL A 79 10.29 2.78 6.49
C VAL A 79 10.25 1.36 5.92
N PRO A 80 10.46 0.32 6.74
CA PRO A 80 10.40 -1.06 6.28
C PRO A 80 8.98 -1.41 5.80
N PHE A 81 8.89 -2.06 4.65
CA PHE A 81 7.64 -2.52 4.07
C PHE A 81 7.80 -3.92 3.50
N THR A 82 7.02 -4.86 4.02
CA THR A 82 7.03 -6.26 3.59
C THR A 82 5.78 -6.56 2.76
N MET A 83 5.95 -7.14 1.57
CA MET A 83 4.86 -7.72 0.79
C MET A 83 4.94 -9.24 0.88
N ILE A 84 3.82 -9.87 1.26
CA ILE A 84 3.73 -11.32 1.37
C ILE A 84 2.49 -11.78 0.59
N ALA A 85 2.66 -12.75 -0.29
CA ALA A 85 1.58 -13.47 -0.92
C ALA A 85 1.09 -14.60 0.01
N ALA A 86 -0.23 -14.83 0.06
CA ALA A 86 -0.79 -15.88 0.90
C ALA A 86 -0.17 -17.27 0.62
N SER A 87 0.14 -17.56 -0.65
CA SER A 87 0.80 -18.81 -1.05
C SER A 87 2.19 -19.00 -0.45
N GLU A 88 2.93 -17.92 -0.18
CA GLU A 88 4.25 -17.98 0.48
C GLU A 88 4.10 -18.45 1.94
N VAL A 89 3.03 -18.02 2.62
CA VAL A 89 2.70 -18.45 3.98
C VAL A 89 2.32 -19.94 4.02
N PHE A 90 1.63 -20.44 3.01
CA PHE A 90 1.20 -21.85 2.96
C PHE A 90 2.28 -22.81 2.45
N SER A 91 3.32 -22.32 1.76
CA SER A 91 4.39 -23.15 1.21
C SER A 91 5.50 -23.45 2.23
N LEU A 92 5.58 -22.67 3.31
CA LEU A 92 6.49 -22.97 4.41
C LEU A 92 5.79 -23.99 5.31
N SER A 93 6.36 -25.17 5.47
CA SER A 93 6.01 -26.13 6.52
C SER A 93 6.41 -25.59 7.92
N MET A 94 6.11 -24.33 8.20
CA MET A 94 6.28 -23.65 9.49
C MET A 94 4.93 -23.57 10.18
N SER A 95 4.95 -23.54 11.52
CA SER A 95 3.73 -23.27 12.29
C SER A 95 3.17 -21.89 11.91
N LYS A 96 1.84 -21.78 11.75
CA LYS A 96 1.14 -20.54 11.36
C LYS A 96 1.49 -19.32 12.22
N THR A 97 1.94 -19.53 13.45
CA THR A 97 2.37 -18.48 14.40
C THR A 97 3.72 -17.85 14.06
N GLU A 98 4.58 -18.56 13.35
CA GLU A 98 5.98 -18.19 13.11
C GLU A 98 6.14 -17.37 11.81
N ALA A 99 5.14 -17.45 10.92
CA ALA A 99 5.06 -16.63 9.70
C ALA A 99 4.65 -15.16 9.97
N LEU A 100 4.20 -14.82 11.18
CA LEU A 100 3.72 -13.48 11.54
C LEU A 100 4.82 -12.52 12.00
N THR A 101 6.06 -13.00 12.17
CA THR A 101 7.18 -12.21 12.71
C THR A 101 8.16 -11.70 11.64
N GLN A 102 7.85 -11.84 10.35
CA GLN A 102 8.68 -11.36 9.24
C GLN A 102 8.20 -10.02 8.66
#